data_AF-A0A8H9DGJ8-F1
#
_entry.id   AF-A0A8H9DGJ8-F1
#
_cell.length_a   1.000
_cell.length_b   1.000
_cell.length_c   1.000
_cell.angle_alpha   90.00
_cell.angle_beta   90.00
_cell.angle_gamma   90.00
#
_symmetry.space_group_name_H-M   'P 1'
#
loop_
_entity.id
_entity.type
_entity.pdbx_description
1 polymer ?
#
loop_
_entity_poly.entity_id
_entity_poly.type
_entity_poly.pdbx_seq_one_letter_code
_entity_poly.pdbx_strand_id
1 'polypeptide(L)'
;GRIWNAGPDSLGRLSPVVMLAKSVTAQTHMAWGDADNQQVKLSMPELEELAAAMVQAQVDRNDEIYRRQREMKEELSGLEDLGTIRAFDVT
;
A
#
# COMPACT_ATOMS: atom_id res chain seq x y z
N GLY A 1 9.70 1.98 -13.90
CA GLY A 1 9.31 2.09 -12.48
C GLY A 1 9.20 0.69 -11.91
N ARG A 2 9.64 0.46 -10.68
CA ARG A 2 9.52 -0.85 -10.03
C ARG A 2 8.04 -1.13 -9.70
N ILE A 3 7.62 -2.38 -9.85
CA ILE A 3 6.22 -2.81 -9.68
C ILE A 3 6.04 -3.30 -8.25
N TRP A 4 5.08 -2.71 -7.53
CA TRP A 4 4.68 -3.12 -6.18
C TRP A 4 3.16 -2.99 -6.04
N ASN A 5 2.54 -3.94 -5.34
CA ASN A 5 1.08 -4.11 -5.27
C ASN A 5 0.41 -3.39 -4.09
N ALA A 6 1.14 -2.61 -3.29
CA ALA A 6 0.63 -1.89 -2.12
C ALA A 6 -0.10 -2.75 -1.05
N GLY A 7 0.10 -4.07 -1.09
CA GLY A 7 -0.65 -5.02 -0.25
C GLY A 7 -0.04 -5.23 1.14
N PRO A 8 -0.86 -5.59 2.16
CA PRO A 8 -0.39 -5.87 3.52
C PRO A 8 0.64 -7.01 3.58
N ASP A 9 0.55 -7.99 2.67
CA ASP A 9 1.54 -9.07 2.57
C ASP A 9 2.93 -8.56 2.15
N SER A 10 2.98 -7.57 1.26
CA SER A 10 4.24 -6.98 0.80
C SER A 10 4.89 -6.11 1.87
N LEU A 11 4.09 -5.46 2.72
CA LEU A 11 4.57 -4.75 3.91
C LEU A 11 5.04 -5.70 5.01
N GLY A 12 4.33 -6.81 5.23
CA GLY A 12 4.74 -7.84 6.20
C GLY A 12 6.11 -8.44 5.87
N ARG A 13 6.49 -8.52 4.59
CA ARG A 13 7.82 -8.96 4.14
C ARG A 13 8.90 -7.89 4.34
N LEU A 14 8.54 -6.61 4.33
CA LEU A 14 9.47 -5.49 4.50
C LEU A 14 9.90 -5.31 5.97
N SER A 15 8.98 -5.50 6.93
CA SER A 15 9.25 -5.26 8.36
C SER A 15 10.46 -6.02 8.93
N PRO A 16 10.64 -7.33 8.70
CA PRO A 16 11.82 -8.06 9.18
C PRO A 16 13.12 -7.59 8.52
N VAL A 17 13.07 -7.23 7.23
CA VAL A 17 14.23 -6.76 6.45
C VAL A 17 14.71 -5.41 6.97
N VAL A 18 13.80 -4.48 7.27
CA VAL A 18 14.13 -3.18 7.87
C VAL A 18 14.68 -3.34 9.30
N MET A 19 14.16 -4.30 10.07
CA MET A 19 14.67 -4.57 11.42
C MET A 19 16.08 -5.18 11.41
N LEU A 20 16.35 -6.14 10.52
CA LEU A 20 17.69 -6.68 10.27
C LEU A 20 18.63 -5.62 9.70
N ALA A 21 18.13 -4.74 8.85
CA ALA A 21 18.92 -3.65 8.29
C ALA A 21 19.45 -2.70 9.39
N LYS A 22 18.59 -2.35 10.34
CA LYS A 22 18.95 -1.50 11.48
C LYS A 22 19.93 -2.15 12.45
N SER A 23 20.02 -3.48 12.49
CA SER A 23 20.97 -4.20 13.37
C SER A 23 22.31 -4.53 12.70
N VAL A 24 22.37 -4.59 11.37
CA VAL A 24 23.57 -4.92 10.61
C VAL A 24 24.19 -3.64 10.03
N THR A 25 24.90 -2.90 10.89
CA THR A 25 25.71 -1.72 10.51
C THR A 25 26.91 -2.05 9.60
N ALA A 26 27.08 -3.33 9.21
CA ALA A 26 28.27 -3.84 8.52
C ALA A 26 28.02 -4.26 7.05
N GLN A 27 26.79 -4.25 6.54
CA GLN A 27 26.52 -4.62 5.15
C GLN A 27 26.06 -3.40 4.34
N THR A 28 26.95 -2.96 3.44
CA THR A 28 26.74 -1.78 2.59
C THR A 28 25.57 -1.96 1.62
N HIS A 29 25.16 -3.21 1.34
CA HIS A 29 24.03 -3.55 0.50
C HIS A 29 23.28 -4.78 1.05
N MET A 30 21.95 -4.72 1.08
CA MET A 30 21.07 -5.83 1.42
C MET A 30 20.30 -6.29 0.18
N ALA A 31 20.00 -7.60 0.11
CA ALA A 31 19.13 -8.16 -0.91
C ALA A 31 17.68 -8.13 -0.42
N TRP A 32 16.83 -7.35 -1.11
CA TRP A 32 15.39 -7.31 -0.90
C TRP A 32 14.68 -7.98 -2.09
N GLY A 33 13.61 -8.73 -1.83
CA GLY A 33 12.80 -9.37 -2.87
C GLY A 33 11.66 -8.45 -3.31
N ASP A 34 11.59 -8.11 -4.60
CA ASP A 34 10.49 -7.31 -5.14
C ASP A 34 9.18 -8.10 -5.27
N ALA A 35 8.15 -7.47 -5.86
CA ALA A 35 6.84 -8.09 -6.01
C ALA A 35 6.85 -9.37 -6.87
N ASP A 36 7.85 -9.53 -7.74
CA ASP A 36 8.04 -10.70 -8.59
C ASP A 36 9.03 -11.71 -7.99
N ASN A 37 9.36 -11.55 -6.69
CA ASN A 37 10.38 -12.29 -5.95
C ASN A 37 11.79 -12.20 -6.57
N GLN A 38 12.10 -11.15 -7.33
CA GLN A 38 13.45 -10.90 -7.84
C GLN A 38 14.29 -10.23 -6.76
N GLN A 39 15.52 -10.73 -6.56
CA GLN A 39 16.45 -10.12 -5.60
C GLN A 39 17.01 -8.82 -6.17
N VAL A 40 16.77 -7.72 -5.46
CA VAL A 40 17.30 -6.39 -5.74
C VAL A 40 18.30 -6.04 -4.66
N LYS A 41 19.51 -5.63 -5.06
CA LYS A 41 20.52 -5.10 -4.15
C LYS A 41 20.24 -3.63 -3.93
N LEU A 42 20.05 -3.23 -2.67
CA LEU A 42 19.84 -1.85 -2.27
C LEU A 42 20.82 -1.49 -1.17
N SER A 43 21.32 -0.26 -1.20
CA SER A 43 22.00 0.33 -0.05
C SER A 43 21.00 0.62 1.08
N MET A 44 21.50 0.87 2.29
CA MET A 44 20.62 1.19 3.43
C MET A 44 19.76 2.44 3.21
N PRO A 45 20.28 3.57 2.70
CA PRO A 45 19.45 4.74 2.44
C PRO A 45 18.33 4.45 1.43
N GLU A 46 18.63 3.71 0.35
CA GLU A 46 17.62 3.35 -0.65
C GLU A 46 16.54 2.42 -0.08
N LEU A 47 16.90 1.55 0.87
CA LEU A 47 15.93 0.67 1.55
C LEU A 47 15.02 1.49 2.49
N GLU A 48 15.56 2.45 3.21
CA GLU A 48 14.78 3.35 4.08
C GLU A 48 13.85 4.26 3.27
N GLU A 49 14.34 4.84 2.17
CA GLU A 49 13.51 5.62 1.25
C GLU A 49 12.40 4.78 0.63
N LEU A 50 12.72 3.55 0.17
CA LEU A 50 11.72 2.63 -0.36
C LEU A 50 10.67 2.28 0.70
N ALA A 51 11.08 2.02 1.94
CA ALA A 51 10.16 1.73 3.03
C ALA A 51 9.23 2.92 3.34
N ALA A 52 9.77 4.14 3.39
CA ALA A 52 8.98 5.35 3.61
C ALA A 52 7.99 5.60 2.47
N ALA A 53 8.44 5.44 1.21
CA ALA A 53 7.58 5.58 0.03
C ALA A 53 6.45 4.53 0.01
N MET A 54 6.74 3.29 0.42
CA MET A 54 5.73 2.23 0.52
C MET A 54 4.70 2.55 1.61
N VAL A 55 5.13 3.00 2.79
CA VAL A 55 4.20 3.41 3.85
C VAL A 55 3.30 4.55 3.38
N GLN A 56 3.87 5.57 2.73
CA GLN A 56 3.08 6.70 2.23
C GLN A 56 2.04 6.26 1.18
N ALA A 57 2.46 5.48 0.19
CA ALA A 57 1.55 4.99 -0.84
C ALA A 57 0.44 4.09 -0.28
N GLN A 58 0.70 3.36 0.81
CA GLN A 58 -0.33 2.60 1.51
C GLN A 58 -1.33 3.53 2.20
N VAL A 59 -0.86 4.58 2.87
CA VAL A 59 -1.73 5.59 3.50
C VAL A 59 -2.62 6.25 2.44
N ASP A 60 -2.02 6.72 1.35
CA ASP A 60 -2.76 7.39 0.27
C ASP A 60 -3.85 6.48 -0.32
N ARG A 61 -3.53 5.19 -0.55
CA ARG A 61 -4.48 4.22 -1.07
C ARG A 61 -5.62 3.94 -0.08
N ASN A 62 -5.31 3.82 1.20
CA ASN A 62 -6.32 3.61 2.23
C ASN A 62 -7.25 4.81 2.36
N ASP A 63 -6.70 6.02 2.32
CA ASP A 63 -7.48 7.26 2.37
C ASP A 63 -8.43 7.37 1.17
N GLU A 64 -7.98 6.99 -0.02
CA GLU A 64 -8.84 6.92 -1.21
C GLU A 64 -10.00 5.92 -1.02
N ILE A 65 -9.71 4.72 -0.51
CA ILE A 65 -10.72 3.70 -0.23
C ILE A 65 -11.73 4.22 0.80
N TYR A 66 -11.27 4.81 1.90
CA TYR A 66 -12.14 5.36 2.94
C TYR A 66 -13.03 6.49 2.41
N ARG A 67 -12.49 7.36 1.55
CA ARG A 67 -13.27 8.42 0.91
C ARG A 67 -14.36 7.83 0.01
N ARG A 68 -14.01 6.91 -0.90
CA ARG A 68 -14.98 6.24 -1.79
C ARG A 68 -16.08 5.53 -1.00
N GLN A 69 -15.73 4.86 0.09
CA GLN A 69 -16.70 4.20 0.96
C GLN A 69 -17.63 5.20 1.67
N ARG A 70 -17.12 6.37 2.04
CA ARG A 70 -17.94 7.43 2.64
C ARG A 70 -18.92 8.02 1.63
N GLU A 71 -18.42 8.38 0.46
CA GLU A 71 -19.24 8.90 -0.66
C GLU A 71 -20.36 7.93 -1.00
N MET A 72 -20.04 6.64 -1.17
CA MET A 72 -21.04 5.59 -1.42
C MET A 72 -22.07 5.47 -0.29
N LYS A 73 -21.65 5.60 0.99
CA LYS A 73 -22.58 5.58 2.13
C LYS A 73 -23.51 6.80 2.12
N GLU A 74 -22.99 7.97 1.78
CA GLU A 74 -23.77 9.19 1.67
C GLU A 74 -24.80 9.09 0.54
N GLU A 75 -24.39 8.61 -0.64
CA GLU A 75 -25.29 8.35 -1.78
C GLU A 75 -26.41 7.37 -1.41
N LEU A 76 -26.05 6.22 -0.81
CA LEU A 76 -27.03 5.24 -0.34
C LEU A 76 -28.00 5.81 0.70
N SER A 77 -27.54 6.70 1.58
CA SER A 77 -28.40 7.32 2.60
C SER A 77 -29.47 8.25 2.01
N GLY A 78 -29.26 8.77 0.81
CA GLY A 78 -30.21 9.62 0.09
C GLY A 78 -31.21 8.85 -0.78
N LEU A 79 -31.14 7.52 -0.85
CA LEU A 79 -32.06 6.70 -1.64
C LEU A 79 -33.35 6.44 -0.85
N GLU A 80 -34.28 7.39 -0.91
CA GLU A 80 -35.52 7.36 -0.12
C GLU A 80 -36.75 6.81 -0.88
N ASP A 81 -36.70 6.67 -2.21
CA ASP A 81 -37.83 6.21 -3.02
C ASP A 81 -37.50 5.00 -3.92
N LEU A 82 -38.54 4.22 -4.23
CA LEU A 82 -38.42 2.99 -5.02
C LEU A 82 -37.85 3.21 -6.43
N GLY A 83 -38.05 4.40 -7.02
CA GLY A 83 -37.55 4.75 -8.34
C GLY A 83 -36.04 4.98 -8.33
N THR A 84 -35.56 5.80 -7.39
CA THR A 84 -34.12 6.09 -7.22
C THR A 84 -33.35 4.85 -6.78
N ILE A 85 -33.90 4.04 -5.88
CA ILE A 85 -33.30 2.76 -5.47
C ILE A 85 -33.11 1.82 -6.68
N ARG A 86 -34.11 1.72 -7.57
CA ARG A 86 -34.05 0.83 -8.74
C ARG A 86 -33.10 1.34 -9.82
N ALA A 87 -32.87 2.65 -9.88
CA ALA A 87 -31.99 3.29 -10.84
C ALA A 87 -30.53 3.40 -10.37
N PHE A 88 -30.25 3.11 -9.09
CA PHE A 88 -28.90 3.19 -8.53
C PHE A 88 -27.98 2.11 -9.13
N ASP A 89 -26.81 2.53 -9.61
CA ASP A 89 -25.82 1.66 -10.24
C ASP A 89 -24.48 1.79 -9.52
N VAL A 90 -23.75 0.68 -9.42
CA VAL A 90 -22.46 0.61 -8.71
C VAL A 90 -21.37 0.33 -9.74
N THR A 91 -20.74 1.40 -10.22
CA THR A 91 -19.61 1.37 -11.17
C THR A 91 -18.28 1.72 -10.53
#